data_AF-A0A6L7LDI5-F1
#
_entry.id   AF-A0A6L7LDI5-F1
#
_cell.length_a   1.000
_cell.length_b   1.000
_cell.length_c   1.000
_cell.angle_alpha   90.00
_cell.angle_beta   90.00
_cell.angle_gamma   90.00
#
_symmetry.space_group_name_H-M   'P 1'
#
loop_
_entity.id
_entity.type
_entity.pdbx_description
1 polymer ?
#
loop_
_entity_poly.entity_id
_entity_poly.type
_entity_poly.pdbx_seq_one_letter_code
_entity_poly.pdbx_strand_id
1 'polypeptide(L)'
;MAEIFMDVLEQFPRGLVYVALGVIVMAIARVAQDLTTPYKIQEQLNHKDNVALALSISGYYLGVIIVFLGALYQPFAIVIDDSLGFTASYWQDVGLVFVYSVVGILVLNVARIVVDRLVLYDFSTVDE
;
A
#
# COMPACT_ATOMS: atom_id res chain seq x y z
N MET A 1 -14.73 -8.11 -31.60
CA MET A 1 -14.06 -6.78 -31.53
C MET A 1 -14.93 -5.77 -30.78
N ALA A 2 -16.17 -5.51 -31.21
CA ALA A 2 -17.07 -4.58 -30.50
C ALA A 2 -17.43 -5.04 -29.07
N GLU A 3 -17.67 -6.34 -28.88
CA GLU A 3 -17.96 -6.96 -27.57
C GLU A 3 -16.81 -6.76 -26.56
N ILE A 4 -15.59 -7.15 -26.93
CA ILE A 4 -14.36 -6.92 -26.12
C ILE A 4 -14.20 -5.44 -25.76
N PHE A 5 -14.51 -4.52 -26.68
CA PHE A 5 -14.41 -3.10 -26.42
C PHE A 5 -15.45 -2.63 -25.37
N MET A 6 -16.68 -3.15 -25.43
CA MET A 6 -17.71 -2.87 -24.44
C MET A 6 -17.36 -3.44 -23.07
N ASP A 7 -16.84 -4.67 -23.01
CA ASP A 7 -16.40 -5.30 -21.76
C ASP A 7 -15.32 -4.48 -21.05
N VAL A 8 -14.32 -3.99 -21.81
CA VAL A 8 -13.26 -3.13 -21.29
C VAL A 8 -13.84 -1.81 -20.76
N LEU A 9 -14.80 -1.22 -21.47
CA LEU A 9 -15.43 0.04 -21.07
C LEU A 9 -16.25 -0.13 -19.77
N GLU A 10 -16.91 -1.27 -19.58
CA GLU A 10 -17.66 -1.60 -18.37
C GLU A 10 -16.75 -1.94 -17.17
N GLN A 11 -15.56 -2.49 -17.42
CA GLN A 11 -14.61 -2.82 -16.36
C GLN A 11 -13.74 -1.63 -15.93
N PHE A 12 -13.53 -0.66 -16.81
CA PHE A 12 -12.71 0.53 -16.53
C PHE A 12 -13.13 1.30 -15.27
N PRO A 13 -14.43 1.61 -15.01
CA PRO A 13 -14.87 2.27 -13.79
C PRO A 13 -14.51 1.49 -12.50
N ARG A 14 -14.62 0.16 -12.53
CA ARG A 14 -14.29 -0.70 -11.38
C ARG A 14 -12.79 -0.68 -11.07
N GLY A 15 -11.96 -0.63 -12.11
CA GLY A 15 -10.50 -0.47 -11.96
C GLY A 15 -10.14 0.87 -11.31
N LEU A 16 -10.86 1.95 -11.66
CA LEU A 16 -10.60 3.28 -11.10
C LEU A 16 -10.83 3.35 -9.58
N VAL A 17 -11.79 2.59 -9.05
CA VAL A 17 -12.01 2.47 -7.59
C VAL A 17 -10.78 1.87 -6.91
N TYR A 18 -10.15 0.84 -7.49
CA TYR A 18 -8.91 0.27 -6.93
C TYR A 18 -7.72 1.22 -7.05
N VAL A 19 -7.66 2.05 -8.09
CA VAL A 19 -6.66 3.12 -8.19
C VAL A 19 -6.84 4.14 -7.06
N ALA A 20 -8.07 4.61 -6.84
CA ALA A 20 -8.39 5.50 -5.72
C ALA A 20 -8.09 4.85 -4.37
N LEU A 21 -8.40 3.56 -4.22
CA LEU A 21 -8.08 2.78 -3.03
C LEU A 21 -6.57 2.71 -2.78
N GLY A 22 -5.77 2.46 -3.82
CA GLY A 22 -4.31 2.45 -3.74
C GLY A 22 -3.76 3.80 -3.27
N VAL A 23 -4.30 4.92 -3.76
CA VAL A 23 -3.92 6.27 -3.29
C VAL A 23 -4.25 6.45 -1.81
N ILE A 24 -5.43 6.00 -1.35
CA ILE A 24 -5.83 6.05 0.06
C ILE A 24 -4.89 5.21 0.92
N VAL A 25 -4.58 3.98 0.50
CA VAL A 25 -3.66 3.06 1.20
C VAL A 25 -2.26 3.68 1.30
N MET A 26 -1.76 4.31 0.24
CA MET A 26 -0.48 5.03 0.25
C MET A 26 -0.49 6.22 1.22
N ALA A 27 -1.59 6.97 1.28
CA ALA A 27 -1.74 8.07 2.24
C ALA A 27 -1.73 7.55 3.69
N ILE A 28 -2.42 6.44 3.97
CA ILE A 28 -2.39 5.77 5.29
C ILE A 28 -0.97 5.31 5.62
N ALA A 29 -0.27 4.68 4.66
CA ALA A 29 1.09 4.21 4.87
C ALA A 29 2.06 5.36 5.20
N ARG A 30 1.91 6.52 4.55
CA ARG A 30 2.66 7.73 4.86
C ARG A 30 2.41 8.20 6.30
N VAL A 31 1.15 8.28 6.71
CA VAL A 31 0.80 8.66 8.10
C VAL A 31 1.35 7.67 9.11
N ALA A 32 1.25 6.36 8.83
CA ALA A 32 1.83 5.32 9.68
C ALA A 32 3.36 5.45 9.79
N GLN A 33 4.04 5.81 8.70
CA GLN A 33 5.48 6.05 8.68
C GLN A 33 5.87 7.28 9.51
N ASP A 34 5.12 8.38 9.37
CA ASP A 34 5.34 9.61 10.13
C ASP A 34 5.09 9.39 11.64
N LEU A 35 4.13 8.55 12.03
CA LEU A 35 3.86 8.21 13.43
C LEU A 35 4.90 7.29 14.07
N THR A 36 5.48 6.37 13.28
CA THR A 36 6.48 5.41 13.77
C THR A 36 7.90 5.99 13.77
N THR A 37 8.14 7.06 13.02
CA THR A 37 9.46 7.69 12.90
C THR A 37 9.55 8.88 13.86
N PRO A 38 10.50 8.91 14.81
CA PRO A 38 10.60 9.97 15.81
C PRO A 38 11.11 11.32 15.27
N TYR A 39 11.53 11.38 14.00
CA TYR A 39 12.06 12.58 13.35
C TYR A 39 11.15 13.03 12.21
N LYS A 40 11.13 14.34 11.96
CA LYS A 40 10.44 14.92 10.80
C LYS A 40 11.18 14.52 9.53
N ILE A 41 10.62 13.55 8.82
CA ILE A 41 11.20 13.01 7.58
C ILE A 41 11.55 14.13 6.58
N GLN A 42 10.68 15.13 6.41
CA GLN A 42 10.94 16.24 5.48
C GLN A 42 12.10 17.14 5.90
N GLU A 43 12.38 17.27 7.20
CA GLU A 43 13.46 18.11 7.71
C GLU A 43 14.82 17.44 7.46
N GLN A 44 14.92 16.13 7.70
CA GLN A 44 16.15 15.38 7.47
C GLN A 44 16.47 15.17 5.98
N LEU A 45 15.45 14.95 5.13
CA LEU A 45 15.66 14.82 3.69
C LEU A 45 16.15 16.11 3.04
N ASN A 46 15.56 17.26 3.38
CA ASN A 46 15.85 18.52 2.69
C ASN A 46 17.11 19.24 3.20
N HIS A 47 17.50 19.04 4.46
CA HIS A 47 18.60 19.78 5.06
C HIS A 47 19.88 18.97 5.27
N LYS A 48 19.81 17.63 5.33
CA LYS A 48 20.97 16.76 5.58
C LYS A 48 21.40 15.90 4.40
N ASP A 49 20.68 15.89 3.27
CA ASP A 49 20.98 15.03 2.10
C ASP A 49 21.23 13.55 2.48
N ASN A 50 20.46 13.03 3.42
CA ASN A 50 20.66 11.67 3.91
C ASN A 50 20.13 10.64 2.89
N VAL A 51 21.04 10.13 2.06
CA VAL A 51 20.75 9.12 1.03
C VAL A 51 20.24 7.81 1.66
N ALA A 52 20.73 7.43 2.84
CA ALA A 52 20.27 6.23 3.53
C ALA A 52 18.81 6.35 3.98
N LEU A 53 18.40 7.53 4.46
CA LEU A 53 17.01 7.82 4.77
C LEU A 53 16.12 7.76 3.52
N ALA A 54 16.57 8.33 2.40
CA ALA A 54 15.85 8.27 1.13
C ALA A 54 15.66 6.82 0.63
N LEU A 55 16.71 6.00 0.76
CA LEU A 55 16.66 4.57 0.41
C LEU A 55 15.68 3.80 1.31
N SER A 56 15.71 4.05 2.63
CA SER A 56 14.80 3.44 3.59
C SER A 56 13.33 3.76 3.31
N ILE A 57 13.03 5.04 3.00
CA ILE A 57 11.67 5.49 2.66
C ILE A 57 11.19 4.86 1.35
N SER A 58 12.07 4.80 0.35
CA SER A 58 11.76 4.16 -0.94
C SER A 58 11.45 2.68 -0.76
N GLY A 59 12.24 1.96 0.06
CA GLY A 59 12.00 0.57 0.42
C GLY A 59 10.68 0.36 1.16
N TYR A 60 10.32 1.26 2.08
CA TYR A 60 9.03 1.21 2.78
C TYR A 60 7.85 1.31 1.81
N TYR A 61 7.85 2.30 0.91
CA TYR A 61 6.77 2.44 -0.08
C TYR A 61 6.71 1.26 -1.05
N LEU A 62 7.85 0.69 -1.42
CA LEU A 62 7.89 -0.54 -2.22
C LEU A 62 7.21 -1.70 -1.47
N GLY A 63 7.50 -1.86 -0.17
CA GLY A 63 6.82 -2.83 0.69
C GLY A 63 5.31 -2.63 0.75
N VAL A 64 4.84 -1.38 0.87
CA VAL A 64 3.41 -1.03 0.86
C VAL A 64 2.76 -1.41 -0.48
N ILE A 65 3.44 -1.16 -1.60
CA ILE A 65 2.96 -1.56 -2.94
C ILE A 65 2.83 -3.09 -3.01
N ILE A 66 3.81 -3.85 -2.53
CA ILE A 66 3.75 -5.32 -2.50
C ILE A 66 2.56 -5.80 -1.66
N VAL A 67 2.35 -5.21 -0.48
CA VAL A 67 1.20 -5.52 0.39
C VAL A 67 -0.11 -5.27 -0.34
N PHE A 68 -0.26 -4.11 -0.99
CA PHE A 68 -1.47 -3.77 -1.74
C PHE A 68 -1.71 -4.71 -2.93
N LEU A 69 -0.67 -5.02 -3.70
CA LEU A 69 -0.76 -5.96 -4.82
C LEU A 69 -1.12 -7.38 -4.34
N GLY A 70 -0.56 -7.81 -3.21
CA GLY A 70 -0.90 -9.09 -2.58
C GLY A 70 -2.36 -9.17 -2.15
N ALA A 71 -2.90 -8.08 -1.61
CA ALA A 71 -4.33 -7.98 -1.27
C ALA A 71 -5.22 -7.93 -2.52
N LEU A 72 -4.79 -7.20 -3.56
CA LEU A 72 -5.54 -7.01 -4.81
C LEU A 72 -5.63 -8.29 -5.66
N TYR A 73 -4.53 -9.04 -5.79
CA TYR A 73 -4.44 -10.24 -6.62
C TYR A 73 -4.71 -11.54 -5.85
N GLN A 74 -5.59 -11.49 -4.85
CA GLN A 74 -6.02 -12.67 -4.13
C GLN A 74 -7.08 -13.43 -4.95
N PRO A 75 -7.08 -14.78 -4.96
CA PRO A 75 -8.06 -15.56 -5.71
C PRO A 75 -9.44 -15.46 -5.05
N PHE A 76 -10.25 -14.49 -5.48
CA PHE A 76 -11.67 -14.40 -5.14
C PHE A 76 -12.53 -15.01 -6.25
N ALA A 77 -13.60 -15.71 -5.85
CA ALA A 77 -14.49 -16.42 -6.75
C ALA A 77 -15.30 -15.43 -7.60
N ILE A 78 -15.20 -15.57 -8.92
CA ILE A 78 -15.89 -14.74 -9.90
C ILE A 78 -17.39 -15.04 -9.81
N VAL A 79 -18.19 -14.07 -9.34
CA VAL A 79 -19.63 -14.05 -9.57
C VAL A 79 -19.87 -13.33 -10.89
N ILE A 80 -20.26 -14.08 -11.91
CA ILE A 80 -20.71 -13.54 -13.20
C ILE A 80 -22.13 -13.04 -13.00
N ASP A 81 -22.34 -11.74 -13.12
CA ASP A 81 -23.67 -11.12 -13.15
C ASP A 81 -23.71 -10.11 -14.30
N ASP A 82 -24.79 -10.10 -15.07
CA ASP A 82 -24.96 -9.38 -16.34
C ASP A 82 -25.20 -7.85 -16.16
N SER A 83 -24.65 -7.27 -15.09
CA SER A 83 -24.75 -5.84 -14.78
C SER A 83 -23.38 -5.17 -14.70
N LEU A 84 -23.34 -3.84 -14.58
CA LEU A 84 -22.11 -3.04 -14.42
C LEU A 84 -21.17 -3.50 -13.27
N GLY A 85 -21.58 -4.49 -12.47
CA GLY A 85 -20.71 -5.22 -11.56
C GLY A 85 -20.45 -4.50 -10.24
N PHE A 86 -21.16 -3.40 -9.96
CA PHE A 86 -21.16 -2.70 -8.67
C PHE A 86 -22.12 -3.36 -7.68
N THR A 87 -21.95 -4.66 -7.48
CA THR A 87 -22.78 -5.48 -6.60
C THR A 87 -22.30 -5.40 -5.15
N ALA A 88 -23.10 -5.85 -4.19
CA ALA A 88 -22.68 -5.97 -2.79
C ALA A 88 -21.39 -6.80 -2.63
N SER A 89 -21.20 -7.84 -3.44
CA SER A 89 -19.96 -8.64 -3.49
C SER A 89 -18.74 -7.81 -3.90
N TYR A 90 -18.86 -6.96 -4.92
CA TYR A 90 -17.78 -6.08 -5.36
C TYR A 90 -17.32 -5.14 -4.23
N TRP A 91 -18.26 -4.54 -3.50
CA TRP A 91 -17.92 -3.68 -2.37
C TRP A 91 -17.32 -4.45 -1.19
N GLN A 92 -17.70 -5.72 -1.01
CA GLN A 92 -17.04 -6.61 -0.05
C GLN A 92 -15.60 -6.88 -0.47
N ASP A 93 -15.33 -7.15 -1.75
CA ASP A 93 -13.96 -7.37 -2.25
C ASP A 93 -13.10 -6.12 -2.07
N VAL A 94 -13.60 -4.95 -2.46
CA VAL A 94 -12.93 -3.65 -2.24
C VAL A 94 -12.64 -3.45 -0.75
N GLY A 95 -13.60 -3.73 0.12
CA GLY A 95 -13.45 -3.63 1.57
C GLY A 95 -12.42 -4.61 2.13
N LEU A 96 -12.38 -5.84 1.62
CA LEU A 96 -11.37 -6.84 2.01
C LEU A 96 -9.98 -6.39 1.59
N VAL A 97 -9.79 -5.95 0.33
CA VAL A 97 -8.51 -5.43 -0.15
C VAL A 97 -8.03 -4.28 0.73
N PHE A 98 -8.93 -3.39 1.12
CA PHE A 98 -8.61 -2.30 2.05
C PHE A 98 -8.13 -2.80 3.40
N VAL A 99 -8.90 -3.69 4.04
CA VAL A 99 -8.57 -4.22 5.38
C VAL A 99 -7.25 -5.00 5.35
N TYR A 100 -7.05 -5.88 4.37
CA TYR A 100 -5.81 -6.63 4.22
C TYR A 100 -4.62 -5.71 3.97
N SER A 101 -4.79 -4.64 3.18
CA SER A 101 -3.74 -3.64 2.98
C SER A 101 -3.38 -2.92 4.27
N VAL A 102 -4.36 -2.48 5.05
CA VAL A 102 -4.13 -1.83 6.36
C VAL A 102 -3.43 -2.77 7.33
N VAL A 103 -3.90 -4.01 7.45
CA VAL A 103 -3.27 -5.04 8.29
C VAL A 103 -1.84 -5.31 7.82
N GLY A 104 -1.61 -5.43 6.52
CA GLY A 104 -0.28 -5.63 5.95
C GLY A 104 0.67 -4.47 6.25
N ILE A 105 0.19 -3.22 6.21
CA ILE A 105 0.97 -2.04 6.63
C ILE A 105 1.32 -2.11 8.12
N LEU A 106 0.38 -2.52 8.99
CA LEU A 106 0.67 -2.69 10.41
C LEU A 106 1.75 -3.75 10.64
N VAL A 107 1.63 -4.90 9.96
CA VAL A 107 2.64 -5.98 10.01
C VAL A 107 3.98 -5.49 9.48
N LEU A 108 4.00 -4.72 8.40
CA LEU A 108 5.22 -4.14 7.83
C LEU A 108 5.93 -3.22 8.82
N ASN A 109 5.18 -2.39 9.56
CA ASN A 109 5.75 -1.52 10.60
C ASN A 109 6.29 -2.32 11.80
N VAL A 110 5.61 -3.39 12.21
CA VAL A 110 6.12 -4.30 13.25
C VAL A 110 7.39 -5.00 12.77
N ALA A 111 7.41 -5.48 11.52
CA ALA A 111 8.58 -6.10 10.91
C ALA A 111 9.78 -5.15 10.89
N ARG A 112 9.56 -3.86 10.58
CA ARG A 112 10.61 -2.83 10.64
C ARG A 112 11.21 -2.73 12.04
N ILE A 113 10.38 -2.63 13.09
CA ILE A 113 10.86 -2.56 14.49
C ILE A 113 11.67 -3.81 14.87
N VAL A 114 11.22 -4.98 14.43
CA VAL A 114 11.90 -6.25 14.69
C VAL A 114 13.25 -6.32 13.97
N VAL A 115 13.31 -5.92 12.69
CA VAL A 115 14.54 -5.88 11.90
C VAL A 115 15.53 -4.89 12.49
N ASP A 116 15.10 -3.69 12.86
CA ASP A 116 15.96 -2.68 13.48
C ASP A 116 16.59 -3.22 14.77
N ARG A 117 15.83 -3.97 15.59
CA ARG A 117 16.35 -4.59 16.82
C ARG A 117 17.25 -5.80 16.61
N LEU A 118 16.97 -6.65 15.62
CA LEU A 118 17.69 -7.92 15.42
C LEU A 118 18.90 -7.78 14.50
N VAL A 119 18.81 -6.94 13.46
CA VAL A 119 19.82 -6.82 12.41
C VAL A 119 20.74 -5.62 12.65
N LEU A 120 20.21 -4.49 13.13
CA LEU A 120 20.93 -3.22 13.25
C LEU A 120 21.24 -2.83 14.70
N TYR A 121 21.43 -3.81 15.60
CA TYR A 121 21.68 -3.54 17.03
C TYR A 121 22.87 -2.59 17.28
N ASP A 122 23.86 -2.52 16.37
CA ASP A 122 25.07 -1.68 16.50
C ASP A 122 25.04 -0.35 15.72
N PHE A 123 24.03 -0.08 14.86
CA PHE A 123 23.99 1.14 14.05
C PHE A 123 22.76 2.01 14.36
N SER A 124 23.02 3.17 14.99
CA SER A 124 22.04 4.21 15.27
C SER A 124 21.91 5.15 14.07
N THR A 125 20.71 5.28 13.49
CA THR A 125 20.40 6.29 12.46
C THR A 125 20.04 7.66 13.08
N VAL A 126 20.07 7.77 14.42
CA VAL A 126 19.79 9.01 15.16
C VAL A 126 20.98 9.97 15.14
N ASP A 127 22.19 9.45 14.96
CA ASP A 127 23.44 10.18 15.24
C ASP A 127 24.21 10.68 14.00
N GLU A 128 23.61 10.67 12.80
CA GLU A 128 24.17 11.33 11.59
C GLU A 128 23.40 12.62 11.19
#